data_AF-A0A2T2TQ18-F1
#
_entry.id   AF-A0A2T2TQ18-F1
#
_cell.length_a   1.000
_cell.length_b   1.000
_cell.length_c   1.000
_cell.angle_alpha   90.00
_cell.angle_beta   90.00
_cell.angle_gamma   90.00
#
_symmetry.space_group_name_H-M   'P 1'
#
loop_
_entity.id
_entity.type
_entity.pdbx_description
1 polymer ?
#
loop_
_entity_poly.entity_id
_entity_poly.type
_entity_poly.pdbx_seq_one_letter_code
_entity_poly.pdbx_strand_id
1 'polypeptide(L)'
;MLDNGREVTLSVNEGLAGACARSKETIFVEDAYNDSRFNQRVDSATGYRTRGVMCVPVMGSSNDELLGVLQVVNKRSHSASSPNISSVREQTESDANADASHTQASGFGETDERVLKGFAFLATVAISSAQQLQAEREARARYDSLSRLSRHLLSNFDLRAIQAAVRKEGPQLVAADRAHLLLLDAQGGVLWTQVGEHPAVLPLWTDEPNPVHASLLASVVIEEKRQVIQDAARDPSLVYDESIRLGLRSTTGVLRSTGHSQEQTT
;
A
#
# COMPACT_ATOMS: atom_id res chain seq x y z
N MET A 1 10.73 33.04 -1.69
CA MET A 1 10.28 32.08 -0.66
C MET A 1 9.59 30.94 -1.42
N LEU A 2 10.34 29.90 -1.80
CA LEU A 2 9.80 28.76 -2.56
C LEU A 2 9.66 27.59 -1.60
N ASP A 3 8.44 27.45 -1.09
CA ASP A 3 7.99 26.39 -0.19
C ASP A 3 6.61 25.99 -0.71
N ASN A 4 6.40 24.74 -1.11
CA ASN A 4 5.10 24.10 -1.34
C ASN A 4 5.17 22.61 -1.77
N GLY A 5 6.22 21.86 -1.39
CA GLY A 5 6.18 20.40 -1.21
C GLY A 5 5.44 19.54 -2.26
N ARG A 6 5.49 19.86 -3.55
CA ARG A 6 4.83 19.03 -4.58
C ARG A 6 5.61 17.74 -4.78
N GLU A 7 5.00 16.63 -4.42
CA GLU A 7 5.51 15.28 -4.68
C GLU A 7 5.73 15.06 -6.19
N VAL A 8 6.92 14.59 -6.55
CA VAL A 8 7.25 14.21 -7.92
C VAL A 8 7.12 12.70 -8.04
N THR A 9 6.10 12.24 -8.77
CA THR A 9 5.90 10.82 -9.07
C THR A 9 6.64 10.46 -10.37
N LEU A 10 7.57 9.51 -10.27
CA LEU A 10 8.29 8.95 -11.41
C LEU A 10 7.96 7.46 -11.50
N SER A 11 7.76 6.97 -12.73
CA SER A 11 7.67 5.53 -12.97
C SER A 11 9.03 4.89 -12.66
N VAL A 12 9.03 3.69 -12.09
CA VAL A 12 10.27 2.91 -11.83
C VAL A 12 11.06 2.63 -13.11
N ASN A 13 10.42 2.74 -14.28
CA ASN A 13 11.05 2.54 -15.58
C ASN A 13 11.71 3.82 -16.14
N GLU A 14 11.53 4.97 -15.49
CA GLU A 14 11.97 6.27 -16.01
C GLU A 14 13.06 6.90 -15.15
N GLY A 15 13.94 7.68 -15.79
CA GLY A 15 14.93 8.48 -15.09
C GLY A 15 16.12 7.70 -14.54
N LEU A 16 17.10 8.43 -14.02
CA LEU A 16 18.28 7.88 -13.35
C LEU A 16 17.92 7.18 -12.04
N ALA A 17 16.91 7.68 -11.31
CA ALA A 17 16.40 7.01 -10.12
C ALA A 17 15.78 5.64 -10.44
N GLY A 18 14.96 5.55 -11.50
CA GLY A 18 14.42 4.27 -11.96
C GLY A 18 15.50 3.31 -12.44
N ALA A 19 16.51 3.80 -13.15
CA ALA A 19 17.65 2.97 -13.56
C ALA A 19 18.38 2.37 -12.34
N CYS A 20 18.61 3.16 -11.30
CA CYS A 20 19.23 2.72 -10.05
C CYS A 20 18.36 1.70 -9.30
N ALA A 21 17.04 1.94 -9.25
CA ALA A 21 16.08 1.02 -8.67
C ALA A 21 16.12 -0.36 -9.36
N ARG A 22 16.23 -0.40 -10.70
CA ARG A 22 16.25 -1.67 -11.45
C ARG A 22 17.59 -2.40 -11.34
N SER A 23 18.71 -1.68 -11.40
CA SER A 23 20.03 -2.31 -11.30
C SER A 23 20.40 -2.68 -9.87
N LYS A 24 19.82 -2.02 -8.86
CA LYS A 24 20.24 -2.09 -7.45
C LYS A 24 21.72 -1.69 -7.27
N GLU A 25 22.23 -0.86 -8.18
CA GLU A 25 23.59 -0.37 -8.17
C GLU A 25 23.60 1.16 -8.07
N THR A 26 24.69 1.69 -7.52
CA THR A 26 24.90 3.15 -7.49
C THR A 26 25.13 3.64 -8.92
N ILE A 27 24.40 4.70 -9.31
CA ILE A 27 24.56 5.34 -10.61
C ILE A 27 25.07 6.75 -10.38
N PHE A 28 26.17 7.09 -11.05
CA PHE A 28 26.71 8.43 -11.09
C PHE A 28 26.75 8.94 -12.54
N VAL A 29 26.29 10.16 -12.74
CA VAL A 29 26.27 10.86 -14.03
C VAL A 29 26.77 12.27 -13.82
N GLU A 30 27.79 12.68 -14.58
CA GLU A 30 28.35 14.03 -14.51
C GLU A 30 27.53 15.08 -15.27
N ASP A 31 26.96 14.68 -16.41
CA ASP A 31 26.04 15.50 -17.21
C ASP A 31 24.77 14.71 -17.57
N ALA A 32 23.71 14.98 -16.81
CA ALA A 32 22.42 14.34 -16.93
C ALA A 32 21.81 14.48 -18.33
N TYR A 33 22.02 15.59 -19.04
CA TYR A 33 21.43 15.78 -20.36
C TYR A 33 22.11 14.96 -21.46
N ASN A 34 23.32 14.46 -21.20
CA ASN A 34 24.02 13.54 -22.09
C ASN A 34 23.73 12.07 -21.76
N ASP A 35 23.01 11.78 -20.66
CA ASP A 35 22.59 10.43 -20.31
C ASP A 35 21.19 10.15 -20.86
N SER A 36 21.07 9.11 -21.70
CA SER A 36 19.81 8.74 -22.35
C SER A 36 18.70 8.32 -21.37
N ARG A 37 19.06 7.96 -20.14
CA ARG A 37 18.11 7.56 -19.09
C ARG A 37 17.52 8.78 -18.37
N PHE A 38 18.07 9.97 -18.53
CA PHE A 38 17.60 11.16 -17.82
C PHE A 38 16.28 11.69 -18.38
N ASN A 39 15.32 11.97 -17.49
CA ASN A 39 14.02 12.53 -17.84
C ASN A 39 14.03 14.06 -17.65
N GLN A 40 14.12 14.79 -18.76
CA GLN A 40 14.20 16.26 -18.77
C GLN A 40 12.85 16.97 -18.50
N ARG A 41 11.75 16.22 -18.36
CA ARG A 41 10.39 16.77 -18.20
C ARG A 41 10.26 17.65 -16.95
N VAL A 42 10.87 17.22 -15.84
CA VAL A 42 10.81 17.96 -14.56
C VAL A 42 11.60 19.26 -14.67
N ASP A 43 12.82 19.22 -15.20
CA ASP A 43 13.64 20.40 -15.46
C ASP A 43 12.92 21.40 -16.39
N SER A 44 12.33 20.90 -17.49
CA SER A 44 11.61 21.73 -18.46
C SER A 44 10.39 22.43 -17.85
N ALA A 45 9.68 21.75 -16.95
CA ALA A 45 8.49 22.30 -16.30
C ALA A 45 8.81 23.26 -15.14
N THR A 46 9.98 23.13 -14.52
CA THR A 46 10.37 23.90 -13.32
C THR A 46 11.40 25.00 -13.60
N GLY A 47 12.07 24.95 -14.75
CA GLY A 47 13.24 25.80 -15.04
C GLY A 47 14.49 25.41 -14.25
N TYR A 48 14.46 24.31 -13.47
CA TYR A 48 15.64 23.77 -12.82
C TYR A 48 16.56 23.11 -13.85
N ARG A 49 17.88 23.21 -13.66
CA ARG A 49 18.87 22.57 -14.54
C ARG A 49 19.67 21.54 -13.77
N THR A 50 19.45 20.27 -14.11
CA THR A 50 20.20 19.12 -13.64
C THR A 50 21.50 18.97 -14.47
N ARG A 51 22.65 18.94 -13.78
CA ARG A 51 23.98 18.62 -14.32
C ARG A 51 24.43 17.27 -13.77
N GLY A 52 24.93 17.25 -12.53
CA GLY A 52 25.47 16.03 -11.92
C GLY A 52 24.41 15.32 -11.10
N VAL A 53 24.34 14.00 -11.16
CA VAL A 53 23.40 13.17 -10.39
C VAL A 53 24.11 11.96 -9.81
N MET A 54 23.88 11.67 -8.54
CA MET A 54 24.24 10.39 -7.93
C MET A 54 23.00 9.75 -7.30
N CYS A 55 22.70 8.53 -7.69
CA CYS A 55 21.62 7.70 -7.16
C CYS A 55 22.22 6.51 -6.42
N VAL A 56 21.83 6.32 -5.16
CA VAL A 56 22.23 5.19 -4.33
C VAL A 56 20.96 4.40 -3.94
N PRO A 57 20.93 3.08 -4.15
CA PRO A 57 19.78 2.28 -3.77
C PRO A 57 19.69 2.15 -2.24
N VAL A 58 18.48 2.23 -1.70
CA VAL A 58 18.17 1.97 -0.29
C VAL A 58 17.63 0.55 -0.21
N MET A 59 18.47 -0.38 0.26
CA MET A 59 18.17 -1.82 0.29
C MET A 59 17.62 -2.24 1.64
N GLY A 60 16.67 -3.17 1.65
CA GLY A 60 16.09 -3.77 2.84
C GLY A 60 17.01 -4.80 3.50
N SER A 61 16.44 -5.59 4.41
CA SER A 61 17.17 -6.63 5.15
C SER A 61 17.59 -7.79 4.24
N SER A 62 16.86 -8.00 3.15
CA SER A 62 17.27 -8.90 2.08
C SER A 62 17.88 -8.10 0.93
N ASN A 63 18.93 -8.64 0.30
CA ASN A 63 19.58 -7.99 -0.84
C ASN A 63 18.65 -7.81 -2.06
N ASP A 64 17.48 -8.43 -2.06
CA ASP A 64 16.50 -8.28 -3.13
C ASP A 64 15.39 -7.27 -2.88
N GLU A 65 15.24 -6.84 -1.63
CA GLU A 65 14.24 -5.87 -1.23
C GLU A 65 14.77 -4.45 -1.46
N LEU A 66 14.17 -3.73 -2.41
CA LEU A 66 14.44 -2.32 -2.62
C LEU A 66 13.40 -1.50 -1.83
N LEU A 67 13.87 -0.69 -0.88
CA LEU A 67 13.02 0.23 -0.11
C LEU A 67 12.88 1.59 -0.80
N GLY A 68 13.86 1.98 -1.61
CA GLY A 68 13.83 3.24 -2.36
C GLY A 68 15.17 3.60 -3.00
N VAL A 69 15.30 4.85 -3.45
CA VAL A 69 16.53 5.39 -4.03
C VAL A 69 16.82 6.74 -3.40
N LEU A 70 18.02 6.90 -2.84
CA LEU A 70 18.55 8.18 -2.40
C LEU A 70 19.20 8.87 -3.59
N GLN A 71 18.69 10.03 -3.98
CA GLN A 71 19.23 10.80 -5.11
C GLN A 71 19.76 12.14 -4.62
N VAL A 72 20.99 12.48 -5.01
CA VAL A 72 21.53 13.83 -4.90
C VAL A 72 21.81 14.41 -6.28
N VAL A 73 21.58 15.70 -6.41
CA VAL A 73 21.68 16.42 -7.68
C VAL A 73 22.53 17.67 -7.48
N ASN A 74 23.40 17.94 -8.46
CA ASN A 74 24.24 19.12 -8.58
C ASN A 74 25.10 19.38 -7.35
N LYS A 75 26.24 18.66 -7.24
CA LYS A 75 27.25 18.93 -6.22
C LYS A 75 27.65 20.41 -6.27
N ARG A 76 27.54 21.09 -5.12
CA ARG A 76 27.98 22.48 -4.99
C ARG A 76 29.49 22.53 -4.86
N SER A 77 30.15 23.31 -5.71
CA SER A 77 31.56 23.63 -5.53
C SER A 77 31.73 24.44 -4.24
N HIS A 78 32.71 24.09 -3.42
CA HIS A 78 33.11 24.93 -2.29
C HIS A 78 33.91 26.12 -2.83
N SER A 79 33.26 27.09 -3.47
CA SER A 79 33.85 28.42 -3.67
C SER A 79 33.24 29.42 -2.69
N ALA A 80 34.02 29.72 -1.65
CA ALA A 80 33.97 30.92 -0.81
C ALA A 80 32.61 31.28 -0.17
N SER A 81 32.34 30.67 0.98
CA SER A 81 31.65 31.38 2.07
C SER A 81 32.34 31.10 3.41
N SER A 82 33.64 31.37 3.46
CA SER A 82 34.25 31.75 4.74
C SER A 82 33.83 33.20 5.00
N PRO A 83 33.27 33.54 6.18
CA PRO A 83 33.02 34.93 6.52
C PRO A 83 34.36 35.67 6.53
N ASN A 84 34.48 36.72 5.73
CA ASN A 84 35.65 37.58 5.68
C ASN A 84 36.01 38.09 7.08
N ILE A 85 37.10 37.59 7.66
CA ILE A 85 37.87 38.34 8.66
C ILE A 85 38.99 39.02 7.88
N SER A 86 38.74 40.26 7.48
CA SER A 86 39.70 41.15 6.85
C SER A 86 40.74 41.63 7.87
N SER A 87 42.02 41.28 7.67
CA SER A 87 43.26 41.98 8.07
C SER A 87 44.37 40.93 8.15
N VAL A 88 45.53 40.98 7.50
CA VAL A 88 46.40 42.07 7.05
C VAL A 88 47.22 41.52 5.87
N ARG A 89 47.52 42.38 4.89
CA ARG A 89 48.48 42.12 3.81
C ARG A 89 49.88 41.95 4.37
N GLU A 90 50.61 40.94 3.93
CA GLU A 90 52.06 41.05 3.81
C GLU A 90 52.50 40.50 2.45
N GLN A 91 53.17 41.37 1.70
CA GLN A 91 53.74 41.09 0.38
C GLN A 91 55.11 40.45 0.58
N THR A 92 55.33 39.29 -0.03
CA THR A 92 56.65 38.89 -0.53
C THR A 92 56.45 38.09 -1.81
N GLU A 93 56.96 38.64 -2.91
CA GLU A 93 57.05 37.98 -4.22
C GLU A 93 58.20 36.96 -4.26
N SER A 94 58.11 36.08 -5.27
CA SER A 94 59.10 35.13 -5.79
C SER A 94 59.23 33.81 -5.04
N ASP A 95 58.70 32.74 -5.63
CA ASP A 95 59.55 31.82 -6.38
C ASP A 95 58.75 30.89 -7.29
N ALA A 96 59.49 30.37 -8.26
CA ALA A 96 59.10 29.68 -9.47
C ALA A 96 58.28 28.38 -9.26
N ASN A 97 57.40 28.14 -10.24
CA ASN A 97 57.21 26.84 -10.91
C ASN A 97 56.67 25.67 -10.07
N ALA A 98 55.35 25.45 -10.12
CA ALA A 98 54.77 24.11 -9.99
C ALA A 98 53.48 24.03 -10.82
N ASP A 99 53.53 23.14 -11.81
CA ASP A 99 52.42 22.45 -12.47
C ASP A 99 51.06 22.59 -11.76
N ALA A 100 50.25 23.52 -12.28
CA ALA A 100 48.85 23.66 -11.89
C ALA A 100 47.95 23.18 -13.05
N SER A 101 48.09 21.91 -13.39
CA SER A 101 46.93 21.10 -13.77
C SER A 101 46.00 20.95 -12.55
N HIS A 102 45.45 22.07 -12.07
CA HIS A 102 44.34 22.09 -11.13
C HIS A 102 43.08 21.67 -11.87
N THR A 103 42.94 20.37 -12.10
CA THR A 103 41.65 19.74 -12.38
C THR A 103 40.78 19.98 -11.15
N GLN A 104 40.03 21.09 -11.15
CA GLN A 104 38.94 21.28 -10.21
C GLN A 104 37.99 20.10 -10.37
N ALA A 105 38.03 19.16 -9.42
CA ALA A 105 37.15 18.01 -9.38
C ALA A 105 35.70 18.51 -9.20
N SER A 106 35.02 18.76 -10.31
CA SER A 106 33.70 19.41 -10.36
C SER A 106 32.51 18.44 -10.28
N GLY A 107 32.74 17.23 -9.74
CA GLY A 107 31.77 16.14 -9.66
C GLY A 107 31.70 15.46 -8.28
N PHE A 108 30.72 14.57 -8.13
CA PHE A 108 30.67 13.67 -6.97
C PHE A 108 31.85 12.69 -7.03
N GLY A 109 32.53 12.47 -5.91
CA GLY A 109 33.66 11.55 -5.79
C GLY A 109 33.36 10.37 -4.86
N GLU A 110 34.33 9.46 -4.73
CA GLU A 110 34.20 8.25 -3.90
C GLU A 110 33.85 8.54 -2.43
N THR A 111 34.33 9.67 -1.89
CA THR A 111 33.97 10.09 -0.53
C THR A 111 32.48 10.40 -0.41
N ASP A 112 31.89 11.07 -1.40
CA ASP A 112 30.45 11.37 -1.40
C ASP A 112 29.63 10.09 -1.50
N GLU A 113 30.06 9.18 -2.38
CA GLU A 113 29.41 7.87 -2.54
C GLU A 113 29.42 7.08 -1.24
N ARG A 114 30.57 7.01 -0.55
CA ARG A 114 30.70 6.33 0.75
C ARG A 114 29.77 6.92 1.80
N VAL A 115 29.69 8.26 1.88
CA VAL A 115 28.79 8.96 2.80
C VAL A 115 27.34 8.62 2.47
N LEU A 116 26.94 8.72 1.20
CA LEU A 116 25.57 8.47 0.76
C LEU A 116 25.15 7.01 0.96
N LYS A 117 26.05 6.04 0.75
CA LYS A 117 25.81 4.64 1.10
C LYS A 117 25.57 4.46 2.61
N GLY A 118 26.31 5.18 3.44
CA GLY A 118 26.06 5.23 4.89
C GLY A 118 24.67 5.79 5.23
N PHE A 119 24.26 6.89 4.58
CA PHE A 119 22.92 7.44 4.75
C PHE A 119 21.82 6.50 4.26
N ALA A 120 22.02 5.82 3.12
CA ALA A 120 21.09 4.82 2.61
C ALA A 120 20.90 3.69 3.63
N PHE A 121 21.98 3.21 4.26
CA PHE A 121 21.89 2.20 5.32
C PHE A 121 21.10 2.70 6.55
N LEU A 122 21.33 3.93 6.99
CA LEU A 122 20.55 4.51 8.09
C LEU A 122 19.07 4.67 7.73
N ALA A 123 18.78 5.05 6.48
CA ALA A 123 17.42 5.15 5.96
C ALA A 123 16.73 3.78 5.99
N THR A 124 17.43 2.71 5.60
CA THR A 124 16.92 1.33 5.71
C THR A 124 16.45 1.02 7.13
N VAL A 125 17.30 1.26 8.14
CA VAL A 125 16.96 0.96 9.54
C VAL A 125 15.72 1.77 9.99
N ALA A 126 15.67 3.05 9.64
CA ALA A 126 14.56 3.93 10.00
C ALA A 126 13.24 3.50 9.34
N ILE A 127 13.27 3.19 8.03
CA ILE A 127 12.10 2.75 7.26
C ILE A 127 11.57 1.43 7.82
N SER A 128 12.45 0.43 8.01
CA SER A 128 12.07 -0.87 8.55
C SER A 128 11.47 -0.75 9.95
N SER A 129 12.07 0.08 10.81
CA SER A 129 11.54 0.32 12.17
C SER A 129 10.16 0.96 12.13
N ALA A 130 9.94 1.95 11.26
CA ALA A 130 8.65 2.61 11.12
C ALA A 130 7.57 1.64 10.63
N GLN A 131 7.88 0.79 9.65
CA GLN A 131 6.95 -0.22 9.14
C GLN A 131 6.59 -1.27 10.19
N GLN A 132 7.57 -1.75 10.97
CA GLN A 132 7.34 -2.71 12.05
C GLN A 132 6.44 -2.13 13.15
N LEU A 133 6.73 -0.89 13.58
CA LEU A 133 5.91 -0.20 14.58
C LEU A 133 4.48 0.01 14.09
N GLN A 134 4.30 0.35 12.80
CA GLN A 134 2.97 0.49 12.22
C GLN A 134 2.22 -0.85 12.21
N ALA A 135 2.86 -1.94 11.77
CA ALA A 135 2.26 -3.27 11.77
C ALA A 135 1.85 -3.72 13.17
N GLU A 136 2.68 -3.45 14.19
CA GLU A 136 2.35 -3.74 15.59
C GLU A 136 1.13 -2.92 16.07
N ARG A 137 1.09 -1.62 15.74
CA ARG A 137 -0.05 -0.75 16.07
C ARG A 137 -1.34 -1.22 15.42
N GLU A 138 -1.28 -1.62 14.15
CA GLU A 138 -2.42 -2.16 13.43
C GLU A 138 -2.90 -3.48 14.04
N ALA A 139 -1.97 -4.39 14.37
CA ALA A 139 -2.29 -5.64 15.05
C ALA A 139 -2.96 -5.38 16.41
N ARG A 140 -2.42 -4.43 17.18
CA ARG A 140 -2.98 -4.04 18.48
C ARG A 140 -4.37 -3.43 18.34
N ALA A 141 -4.59 -2.54 17.37
CA ALA A 141 -5.90 -1.96 17.11
C ALA A 141 -6.94 -3.02 16.72
N ARG A 142 -6.53 -4.07 15.98
CA ARG A 142 -7.39 -5.23 15.68
C ARG A 142 -7.75 -5.99 16.95
N TYR A 143 -6.79 -6.29 17.82
CA TYR A 143 -7.04 -6.95 19.10
C TYR A 143 -7.94 -6.15 20.04
N ASP A 144 -7.74 -4.83 20.13
CA ASP A 144 -8.58 -3.95 20.95
C ASP A 144 -10.02 -3.94 20.45
N SER A 145 -10.21 -3.95 19.14
CA SER A 145 -11.53 -4.04 18.52
C SER A 145 -12.20 -5.39 18.78
N LEU A 146 -11.46 -6.49 18.68
CA LEU A 146 -11.95 -7.83 19.00
C LEU A 146 -12.34 -7.95 20.48
N SER A 147 -11.50 -7.43 21.38
CA SER A 147 -11.77 -7.43 22.83
C SER A 147 -13.01 -6.63 23.19
N ARG A 148 -13.23 -5.48 22.53
CA ARG A 148 -14.45 -4.68 22.70
C ARG A 148 -15.69 -5.47 22.27
N LEU A 149 -15.66 -6.05 21.07
CA LEU A 149 -16.76 -6.89 20.56
C LEU A 149 -17.03 -8.06 21.51
N SER A 150 -15.98 -8.78 21.95
CA SER A 150 -16.10 -9.90 22.90
C SER A 150 -16.79 -9.47 24.20
N ARG A 151 -16.38 -8.34 24.81
CA ARG A 151 -17.04 -7.80 26.00
C ARG A 151 -18.50 -7.43 25.75
N HIS A 152 -18.79 -6.77 24.62
CA HIS A 152 -20.18 -6.45 24.24
C HIS A 152 -21.04 -7.71 24.11
N LEU A 153 -20.52 -8.77 23.47
CA LEU A 153 -21.23 -10.04 23.33
C LEU A 153 -21.43 -10.77 24.66
N LEU A 154 -20.40 -10.83 25.51
CA LEU A 154 -20.47 -11.51 26.81
C LEU A 154 -21.34 -10.76 27.83
N SER A 155 -21.53 -9.45 27.66
CA SER A 155 -22.38 -8.63 28.54
C SER A 155 -23.85 -8.56 28.13
N ASN A 156 -24.17 -8.92 26.88
CA ASN A 156 -25.54 -8.90 26.36
C ASN A 156 -26.11 -10.32 26.31
N PHE A 157 -27.18 -10.57 27.06
CA PHE A 157 -27.94 -11.81 26.97
C PHE A 157 -29.11 -11.71 25.96
N ASP A 158 -29.29 -10.55 25.32
CA ASP A 158 -30.26 -10.36 24.23
C ASP A 158 -29.61 -10.74 22.89
N LEU A 159 -30.16 -11.78 22.29
CA LEU A 159 -29.75 -12.33 21.00
C LEU A 159 -29.81 -11.31 19.86
N ARG A 160 -30.76 -10.37 19.91
CA ARG A 160 -30.87 -9.28 18.92
C ARG A 160 -29.73 -8.29 19.06
N ALA A 161 -29.35 -7.96 20.29
CA ALA A 161 -28.21 -7.09 20.57
C ALA A 161 -26.89 -7.72 20.12
N ILE A 162 -26.73 -9.04 20.34
CA ILE A 162 -25.57 -9.82 19.85
C ILE A 162 -25.49 -9.78 18.31
N GLN A 163 -26.58 -10.11 17.60
CA GLN A 163 -26.60 -10.08 16.13
C GLN A 163 -26.31 -8.68 15.58
N ALA A 164 -26.85 -7.63 16.21
CA ALA A 164 -26.59 -6.25 15.81
C ALA A 164 -25.13 -5.85 16.00
N ALA A 165 -24.50 -6.27 17.10
CA ALA A 165 -23.08 -6.02 17.36
C ALA A 165 -22.20 -6.72 16.32
N VAL A 166 -22.45 -7.99 16.01
CA VAL A 166 -21.71 -8.73 14.97
C VAL A 166 -21.83 -8.05 13.61
N ARG A 167 -23.03 -7.63 13.21
CA ARG A 167 -23.26 -6.96 11.92
C ARG A 167 -22.55 -5.61 11.83
N LYS A 168 -22.51 -4.85 12.92
CA LYS A 168 -21.93 -3.49 12.95
C LYS A 168 -20.41 -3.51 13.08
N GLU A 169 -19.87 -4.38 13.93
CA GLU A 169 -18.46 -4.36 14.33
C GLU A 169 -17.63 -5.47 13.65
N GLY A 170 -18.24 -6.63 13.37
CA GLY A 170 -17.57 -7.78 12.74
C GLY A 170 -16.86 -7.47 11.41
N PRO A 171 -17.46 -6.72 10.46
CA PRO A 171 -16.82 -6.42 9.18
C PRO A 171 -15.51 -5.65 9.33
N GLN A 172 -15.43 -4.77 10.34
CA GLN A 172 -14.26 -3.93 10.61
C GLN A 172 -13.05 -4.74 11.10
N LEU A 173 -13.27 -5.91 11.71
CA LEU A 173 -12.19 -6.75 12.23
C LEU A 173 -11.42 -7.49 11.13
N VAL A 174 -12.09 -7.82 10.03
CA VAL A 174 -11.56 -8.65 8.95
C VAL A 174 -11.53 -7.94 7.60
N ALA A 175 -11.74 -6.62 7.59
CA ALA A 175 -11.86 -5.82 6.38
C ALA A 175 -12.87 -6.39 5.36
N ALA A 176 -14.00 -6.89 5.87
CA ALA A 176 -15.11 -7.36 5.05
C ALA A 176 -16.14 -6.24 4.87
N ASP A 177 -16.94 -6.34 3.82
CA ASP A 177 -18.05 -5.40 3.61
C ASP A 177 -19.20 -5.65 4.60
N ARG A 178 -19.44 -6.92 4.97
CA ARG A 178 -20.59 -7.35 5.78
C ARG A 178 -20.25 -8.56 6.64
N ALA A 179 -21.03 -8.73 7.71
CA ALA A 179 -20.96 -9.88 8.60
C ALA A 179 -22.37 -10.20 9.10
N HIS A 180 -22.67 -11.50 9.22
CA HIS A 180 -23.97 -12.00 9.66
C HIS A 180 -23.77 -13.12 10.67
N LEU A 181 -24.57 -13.10 11.74
CA LEU A 181 -24.71 -14.22 12.66
C LEU A 181 -26.04 -14.91 12.36
N LEU A 182 -25.96 -16.16 11.91
CA LEU A 182 -27.12 -17.01 11.70
C LEU A 182 -27.27 -17.96 12.88
N LEU A 183 -28.50 -18.18 13.31
CA LEU A 183 -28.82 -18.96 14.49
C LEU A 183 -29.70 -20.14 14.09
N LEU A 184 -29.39 -21.30 14.64
CA LEU A 184 -30.21 -22.51 14.47
C LEU A 184 -31.40 -22.45 15.43
N ASP A 185 -32.55 -22.92 14.97
CA ASP A 185 -33.67 -23.21 15.86
C ASP A 185 -33.39 -24.47 16.72
N ALA A 186 -34.19 -24.66 17.77
CA ALA A 186 -34.01 -25.77 18.72
C ALA A 186 -34.21 -27.17 18.09
N GLN A 187 -34.80 -27.22 16.89
CA GLN A 187 -35.04 -28.45 16.15
C GLN A 187 -33.98 -28.71 15.07
N GLY A 188 -33.03 -27.77 14.88
CA GLY A 188 -31.93 -27.87 13.90
C GLY A 188 -32.39 -27.74 12.44
N GLY A 189 -33.64 -27.35 12.21
CA GLY A 189 -34.29 -27.36 10.91
C GLY A 189 -34.26 -26.01 10.18
N VAL A 190 -33.95 -24.91 10.88
CA VAL A 190 -34.05 -23.55 10.34
C VAL A 190 -32.90 -22.66 10.81
N LEU A 191 -32.30 -21.92 9.87
CA LEU A 191 -31.43 -20.78 10.16
C LEU A 191 -32.25 -19.49 10.17
N TRP A 192 -32.09 -18.66 11.19
CA TRP A 192 -32.68 -17.32 11.20
C TRP A 192 -31.62 -16.24 11.40
N THR A 193 -31.81 -15.11 10.72
CA THR A 193 -30.95 -13.93 10.86
C THR A 193 -31.78 -12.67 10.66
N GLN A 194 -31.43 -11.59 11.37
CA GLN A 194 -32.14 -10.33 11.23
C GLN A 194 -31.57 -9.50 10.07
N VAL A 195 -32.41 -9.20 9.07
CA VAL A 195 -32.07 -8.42 7.88
C VAL A 195 -32.90 -7.13 7.89
N GLY A 196 -32.30 -6.02 8.30
CA GLY A 196 -33.03 -4.76 8.48
C GLY A 196 -34.07 -4.85 9.62
N GLU A 197 -35.30 -4.40 9.37
CA GLU A 197 -36.40 -4.41 10.36
C GLU A 197 -37.15 -5.75 10.45
N HIS A 198 -36.94 -6.68 9.51
CA HIS A 198 -37.65 -7.96 9.48
C HIS A 198 -36.70 -9.15 9.66
N PRO A 199 -37.11 -10.20 10.41
CA PRO A 199 -36.36 -11.45 10.47
C PRO A 199 -36.43 -12.16 9.11
N ALA A 200 -35.27 -12.58 8.59
CA ALA A 200 -35.18 -13.50 7.46
C ALA A 200 -35.04 -14.91 8.01
N VAL A 201 -35.91 -15.81 7.53
CA VAL A 201 -35.94 -17.22 7.91
C VAL A 201 -35.51 -18.04 6.70
N LEU A 202 -34.47 -18.84 6.89
CA LEU A 202 -33.89 -19.73 5.88
C LEU A 202 -34.08 -21.18 6.36
N PRO A 203 -35.12 -21.89 5.90
CA PRO A 203 -35.28 -23.30 6.24
C PRO A 203 -34.08 -24.10 5.71
N LEU A 204 -33.54 -25.01 6.50
CA LEU A 204 -32.43 -25.90 6.11
C LEU A 204 -32.91 -27.11 5.30
N TRP A 205 -34.18 -27.48 5.45
CA TRP A 205 -34.83 -28.63 4.82
C TRP A 205 -36.24 -28.22 4.33
N THR A 206 -36.65 -28.70 3.16
CA THR A 206 -38.02 -28.52 2.60
C THR A 206 -38.52 -29.83 1.99
N ASP A 207 -39.83 -30.11 2.07
CA ASP A 207 -40.46 -31.32 1.50
C ASP A 207 -40.50 -31.36 -0.04
N GLU A 208 -40.21 -30.24 -0.70
CA GLU A 208 -39.98 -30.20 -2.15
C GLU A 208 -38.56 -30.68 -2.49
N PRO A 209 -38.35 -31.33 -3.66
CA PRO A 209 -37.01 -31.69 -4.12
C PRO A 209 -36.28 -30.42 -4.58
N ASN A 210 -35.79 -29.60 -3.64
CA ASN A 210 -35.19 -28.30 -3.97
C ASN A 210 -34.13 -27.84 -2.92
N PRO A 211 -33.36 -26.79 -3.22
CA PRO A 211 -31.93 -26.78 -3.51
C PRO A 211 -31.12 -26.29 -2.29
N VAL A 212 -31.70 -26.33 -1.09
CA VAL A 212 -31.11 -25.72 0.11
C VAL A 212 -29.85 -26.46 0.54
N HIS A 213 -29.80 -27.78 0.34
CA HIS A 213 -28.59 -28.60 0.43
C HIS A 213 -27.41 -28.08 -0.41
N ALA A 214 -27.67 -27.26 -1.43
CA ALA A 214 -26.67 -26.67 -2.31
C ALA A 214 -26.37 -25.18 -2.00
N SER A 215 -26.87 -24.66 -0.88
CA SER A 215 -26.48 -23.35 -0.37
C SER A 215 -25.30 -23.48 0.61
N LEU A 216 -24.32 -22.56 0.53
CA LEU A 216 -23.14 -22.50 1.42
C LEU A 216 -23.50 -22.61 2.91
N LEU A 217 -24.66 -22.06 3.29
CA LEU A 217 -25.10 -22.01 4.67
C LEU A 217 -25.54 -23.39 5.17
N ALA A 218 -26.22 -24.17 4.32
CA ALA A 218 -26.62 -25.52 4.67
C ALA A 218 -25.43 -26.47 4.71
N SER A 219 -24.47 -26.36 3.78
CA SER A 219 -23.25 -27.20 3.79
C SER A 219 -22.41 -26.96 5.03
N VAL A 220 -22.21 -25.71 5.47
CA VAL A 220 -21.45 -25.39 6.70
C VAL A 220 -22.13 -25.97 7.95
N VAL A 221 -23.47 -25.95 8.01
CA VAL A 221 -24.24 -26.50 9.14
C VAL A 221 -24.25 -28.03 9.13
N ILE A 222 -24.50 -28.65 7.98
CA ILE A 222 -24.66 -30.11 7.86
C ILE A 222 -23.30 -30.82 7.92
N GLU A 223 -22.27 -30.27 7.26
CA GLU A 223 -20.94 -30.88 7.22
C GLU A 223 -20.05 -30.48 8.39
N GLU A 224 -20.49 -29.51 9.22
CA GLU A 224 -19.76 -28.92 10.35
C GLU A 224 -18.33 -28.46 9.98
N LYS A 225 -18.12 -28.08 8.73
CA LYS A 225 -16.82 -27.66 8.20
C LYS A 225 -16.86 -26.20 7.78
N ARG A 226 -15.81 -25.46 8.15
CA ARG A 226 -15.59 -24.11 7.60
C ARG A 226 -15.46 -24.20 6.09
N GLN A 227 -16.16 -23.31 5.38
CA GLN A 227 -16.02 -23.16 3.94
C GLN A 227 -15.54 -21.74 3.62
N VAL A 228 -14.59 -21.64 2.69
CA VAL A 228 -14.07 -20.37 2.18
C VAL A 228 -14.17 -20.43 0.68
N ILE A 229 -15.00 -19.56 0.11
CA ILE A 229 -15.18 -19.46 -1.34
C ILE A 229 -14.49 -18.20 -1.82
N GLN A 230 -13.62 -18.36 -2.82
CA GLN A 230 -12.87 -17.26 -3.43
C GLN A 230 -13.76 -16.42 -4.36
N ASP A 231 -14.58 -17.08 -5.18
CA ASP A 231 -15.52 -16.42 -6.10
C ASP A 231 -16.85 -17.19 -6.11
N ALA A 232 -17.83 -16.66 -5.36
CA ALA A 232 -19.13 -17.29 -5.23
C ALA A 232 -19.85 -17.40 -6.59
N ALA A 233 -19.73 -16.40 -7.48
CA ALA A 233 -20.46 -16.40 -8.75
C ALA A 233 -19.98 -17.48 -9.73
N ARG A 234 -18.77 -18.01 -9.52
CA ARG A 234 -18.15 -19.03 -10.37
C ARG A 234 -17.99 -20.37 -9.67
N ASP A 235 -18.45 -20.50 -8.44
CA ASP A 235 -18.30 -21.74 -7.69
C ASP A 235 -19.39 -22.74 -8.10
N PRO A 236 -19.01 -23.88 -8.72
CA PRO A 236 -19.97 -24.87 -9.21
C PRO A 236 -20.69 -25.63 -8.09
N SER A 237 -20.21 -25.54 -6.84
CA SER A 237 -20.89 -26.12 -5.68
C SER A 237 -22.08 -25.29 -5.21
N LEU A 238 -22.19 -24.03 -5.65
CA LEU A 238 -23.31 -23.14 -5.34
C LEU A 238 -24.38 -23.24 -6.43
N VAL A 239 -25.54 -23.78 -6.08
CA VAL A 239 -26.71 -23.76 -6.97
C VAL A 239 -27.42 -22.42 -6.81
N TYR A 240 -27.26 -21.55 -7.81
CA TYR A 240 -27.96 -20.26 -7.87
C TYR A 240 -29.35 -20.41 -8.47
N ASP A 241 -30.36 -20.63 -7.63
CA ASP A 241 -31.75 -20.45 -8.04
C ASP A 241 -32.12 -18.95 -8.15
N GLU A 242 -33.02 -18.58 -9.06
CA GLU A 242 -33.46 -17.17 -9.24
C GLU A 242 -34.14 -16.59 -7.99
N SER A 243 -34.79 -17.42 -7.19
CA SER A 243 -35.39 -17.02 -5.91
C SER A 243 -34.32 -16.68 -4.86
N ILE A 244 -33.21 -17.42 -4.86
CA ILE A 244 -32.01 -17.16 -4.04
C ILE A 244 -31.30 -15.88 -4.51
N ARG A 245 -31.30 -15.57 -5.82
CA ARG A 245 -30.79 -14.29 -6.34
C ARG A 245 -31.53 -13.09 -5.75
N LEU A 246 -32.86 -13.12 -5.62
CA LEU A 246 -33.61 -12.02 -4.99
C LEU A 246 -33.37 -11.94 -3.48
N GLY A 247 -33.33 -13.08 -2.79
CA GLY A 247 -33.05 -13.17 -1.36
C GLY A 247 -31.66 -12.63 -1.01
N LEU A 248 -30.61 -13.13 -1.69
CA LEU A 248 -29.25 -12.60 -1.54
C LEU A 248 -29.17 -11.15 -1.99
N ARG A 249 -29.78 -10.71 -3.11
CA ARG A 249 -29.73 -9.28 -3.52
C ARG A 249 -30.24 -8.33 -2.43
N SER A 250 -31.26 -8.74 -1.67
CA SER A 250 -31.78 -7.95 -0.54
C SER A 250 -30.85 -7.95 0.69
N THR A 251 -30.06 -9.00 0.91
CA THR A 251 -29.12 -9.15 2.05
C THR A 251 -27.68 -8.73 1.75
N THR A 252 -27.21 -8.91 0.52
CA THR A 252 -25.84 -8.66 0.03
C THR A 252 -25.72 -7.41 -0.82
N GLY A 253 -26.84 -6.77 -1.22
CA GLY A 253 -26.88 -5.43 -1.81
C GLY A 253 -25.84 -5.22 -2.92
N VAL A 254 -25.69 -6.20 -3.82
CA VAL A 254 -24.84 -6.08 -5.00
C VAL A 254 -25.56 -5.19 -6.01
N LEU A 255 -25.32 -3.89 -5.90
CA LEU A 255 -25.56 -2.93 -6.99
C LEU A 255 -24.23 -2.70 -7.70
N ARG A 256 -24.14 -3.19 -8.94
CA ARG A 256 -23.53 -2.42 -10.03
C ARG A 256 -24.03 -2.89 -11.39
N SER A 257 -24.69 -1.95 -12.06
CA SER A 257 -24.98 -1.93 -13.50
C SER A 257 -23.69 -1.89 -14.32
N THR A 258 -23.69 -2.47 -15.53
CA THR A 258 -23.70 -1.75 -16.82
C THR A 258 -23.51 -2.70 -18.01
N GLY A 259 -24.14 -2.37 -19.14
CA GLY A 259 -23.99 -3.01 -20.46
C GLY A 259 -25.35 -3.39 -21.06
N HIS A 260 -26.23 -2.44 -21.39
CA HIS A 260 -26.35 -1.89 -22.75
C HIS A 260 -26.18 -2.94 -23.86
N SER A 261 -27.29 -3.43 -24.37
CA SER A 261 -27.52 -3.53 -25.82
C SER A 261 -29.00 -3.34 -26.09
N GLN A 262 -29.28 -2.33 -26.90
CA GLN A 262 -30.54 -2.15 -27.60
C GLN A 262 -30.83 -3.38 -28.44
N GLU A 263 -32.10 -3.77 -28.52
CA GLU A 263 -32.67 -4.29 -29.77
C GLU A 263 -34.15 -3.90 -29.82
N GLN A 264 -34.38 -2.78 -30.50
CA GLN A 264 -35.59 -2.55 -31.28
C GLN A 264 -35.49 -3.38 -32.57
N THR A 265 -36.62 -3.52 -33.26
CA THR A 265 -36.91 -4.20 -34.54
C THR A 265 -37.30 -5.68 -34.35
N THR A 266 -38.46 -6.15 -34.82
CA THR A 266 -39.46 -5.62 -35.78
C THR A 266 -40.83 -6.21 -35.46
#